data_AF-Q9BMS8-F1
#
_entry.id   AF-Q9BMS8-F1
#
_cell.length_a   1.000
_cell.length_b   1.000
_cell.length_c   1.000
_cell.angle_alpha   90.00
_cell.angle_beta   90.00
_cell.angle_gamma   90.00
#
_symmetry.space_group_name_H-M   'P 1'
#
loop_
_entity.id
_entity.type
_entity.pdbx_description
1 polymer ?
#
loop_
_entity_poly.entity_id
_entity_poly.type
_entity_poly.pdbx_seq_one_letter_code
_entity_poly.pdbx_strand_id
1 'polypeptide(L)' 'CDYNLEKMGSTKIKDKNVLLAEVCMAAKYEGQSLLKQYEEHKNNYPHTNICTV' A
#
# COMPACT_ATOMS: atom_id res chain seq x y z
N CYS A 1 2.21 3.77 -3.12
CA CYS A 1 0.83 3.63 -3.64
C CYS A 1 -0.16 4.38 -2.75
N ASP A 2 -0.21 5.71 -2.90
CA ASP A 2 -1.05 6.61 -2.10
C ASP A 2 -1.74 7.68 -2.96
N TYR A 3 -1.60 7.61 -4.29
CA TYR A 3 -2.22 8.53 -5.24
C TYR A 3 -3.72 8.78 -4.99
N ASN A 4 -4.45 7.74 -4.57
CA ASN A 4 -5.88 7.84 -4.24
C ASN A 4 -6.09 8.78 -3.03
N LEU A 5 -5.20 8.72 -2.05
CA LEU A 5 -5.18 9.58 -0.87
C LEU A 5 -4.72 11.00 -1.22
N GLU A 6 -3.68 11.16 -2.04
CA GLU A 6 -3.19 12.47 -2.50
C GLU A 6 -4.26 13.27 -3.26
N LYS A 7 -5.09 12.57 -4.04
CA LYS A 7 -6.20 13.17 -4.79
C LYS A 7 -7.49 13.27 -4.00
N MET A 8 -7.51 12.79 -2.77
CA MET A 8 -8.70 12.86 -1.92
C MET A 8 -8.82 14.25 -1.32
N GLY A 9 -9.68 15.09 -1.91
CA GLY A 9 -10.02 16.39 -1.33
C GLY A 9 -10.63 16.24 0.08
N SER A 10 -10.35 17.18 0.98
CA SER A 10 -10.84 17.18 2.37
C SER A 10 -12.38 17.12 2.47
N THR A 11 -13.09 17.59 1.46
CA THR A 11 -14.56 17.56 1.35
C THR A 11 -15.14 16.17 1.00
N LYS A 12 -14.31 15.22 0.56
CA LYS A 12 -14.71 13.82 0.31
C LYS A 12 -14.66 12.97 1.57
N ILE A 13 -13.90 13.37 2.60
CA ILE A 13 -13.90 12.71 3.91
C ILE A 13 -15.15 13.17 4.67
N LYS A 14 -16.30 12.61 4.28
CA LYS A 14 -17.57 12.88 4.95
C LYS A 14 -17.79 12.02 6.19
N ASP A 15 -17.02 10.94 6.31
CA ASP A 15 -17.10 9.96 7.39
C ASP A 15 -15.74 9.23 7.55
N LYS A 16 -15.42 8.80 8.78
CA LYS A 16 -14.20 8.03 9.08
C LYS A 16 -14.10 6.73 8.27
N ASN A 17 -15.23 6.11 7.95
CA ASN A 17 -15.29 4.89 7.16
C ASN A 17 -14.84 5.09 5.71
N VAL A 18 -15.05 6.29 5.14
CA VAL A 18 -14.56 6.62 3.79
C VAL A 18 -13.04 6.70 3.79
N LEU A 19 -12.46 7.40 4.78
CA LEU A 19 -11.01 7.46 4.95
C LEU A 19 -10.41 6.07 5.18
N LEU A 20 -11.06 5.26 6.02
CA LEU A 20 -10.60 3.88 6.29
C LEU A 20 -10.60 3.03 5.01
N ALA A 21 -11.65 3.11 4.20
CA ALA A 21 -11.73 2.36 2.95
C ALA A 21 -10.61 2.75 1.96
N GLU A 22 -10.33 4.04 1.83
CA GLU A 22 -9.28 4.57 0.94
C GLU A 22 -7.88 4.16 1.41
N VAL A 23 -7.62 4.23 2.73
CA VAL A 23 -6.37 3.75 3.32
C VAL A 23 -6.20 2.25 3.15
N CYS A 24 -7.24 1.45 3.40
CA CYS A 24 -7.18 0.00 3.19
C CYS A 24 -6.93 -0.37 1.72
N MET A 25 -7.53 0.37 0.78
CA MET A 25 -7.30 0.17 -0.65
C MET A 25 -5.86 0.51 -1.05
N ALA A 26 -5.33 1.64 -0.57
CA ALA A 26 -3.93 2.02 -0.76
C ALA A 26 -2.97 0.97 -0.20
N ALA A 27 -3.20 0.53 1.05
CA ALA A 27 -2.39 -0.50 1.70
C ALA A 27 -2.41 -1.85 0.96
N LYS A 28 -3.56 -2.24 0.40
CA LYS A 28 -3.68 -3.44 -0.44
C LYS A 28 -2.79 -3.35 -1.67
N TYR A 29 -2.83 -2.24 -2.41
CA TYR A 29 -2.01 -2.06 -3.60
C TYR A 29 -0.52 -1.98 -3.28
N GLU A 30 -0.15 -1.28 -2.21
CA GLU A 30 1.24 -1.21 -1.73
C GLU A 30 1.77 -2.60 -1.39
N GLY A 31 1.02 -3.38 -0.60
CA GLY A 31 1.40 -4.75 -0.23
C GLY A 31 1.57 -5.67 -1.44
N GLN A 32 0.74 -5.52 -2.47
CA GLN A 32 0.89 -6.26 -3.72
C GLN A 32 2.17 -5.86 -4.48
N SER A 33 2.52 -4.57 -4.50
CA SER A 33 3.75 -4.09 -5.10
C SER A 33 4.98 -4.63 -4.37
N LEU A 34 4.98 -4.56 -3.03
CA LEU A 34 6.04 -5.10 -2.18
C LEU A 34 6.22 -6.61 -2.38
N LEU A 35 5.12 -7.37 -2.47
CA LEU A 35 5.17 -8.81 -2.75
C LEU A 35 5.82 -9.10 -4.10
N LYS A 36 5.42 -8.38 -5.15
CA LYS A 36 6.00 -8.54 -6.47
C LYS A 36 7.51 -8.26 -6.46
N GLN A 37 7.94 -7.16 -5.86
CA GLN A 37 9.36 -6.80 -5.74
C GLN A 37 10.12 -7.83 -4.90
N TYR A 38 9.52 -8.32 -3.81
CA TYR A 38 10.11 -9.36 -3.00
C TYR A 38 10.33 -10.64 -3.80
N GLU A 39 9.32 -11.11 -4.54
CA GLU A 39 9.44 -12.31 -5.38
C GLU A 39 10.51 -12.17 -6.46
N GLU A 40 10.61 -10.99 -7.10
CA GLU A 40 11.64 -10.69 -8.11
C GLU A 40 13.07 -10.73 -7.54
N HIS A 41 13.25 -10.33 -6.28
CA HIS A 41 14.58 -10.15 -5.68
C HIS A 41 14.98 -11.21 -4.64
N LYS A 42 14.04 -12.06 -4.18
CA LYS A 42 14.26 -13.04 -3.11
C LYS A 42 15.46 -13.96 -3.35
N ASN A 43 15.68 -14.37 -4.61
CA ASN A 43 16.78 -15.27 -4.96
C ASN A 43 18.15 -14.57 -4.94
N ASN A 44 18.18 -13.26 -5.18
CA ASN A 44 19.40 -12.45 -5.16
C ASN A 44 19.73 -11.95 -3.76
N TYR A 45 18.72 -11.82 -2.89
CA TYR A 45 18.85 -11.29 -1.54
C TYR A 45 18.14 -12.20 -0.52
N PRO A 46 18.70 -13.39 -0.22
CA PRO A 46 18.02 -14.42 0.58
C PRO A 46 17.78 -14.04 2.05
N HIS A 47 18.44 -12.98 2.55
CA HIS A 47 18.25 -12.46 3.91
C HIS A 47 17.14 -11.40 4.01
N THR A 48 16.51 -11.02 2.89
CA THR A 48 15.42 -10.03 2.91
C THR A 48 14.13 -10.65 3.43
N ASN A 49 13.41 -9.91 4.26
CA ASN A 49 12.10 -10.29 4.79
C ASN A 49 11.06 -9.27 4.33
N ILE A 50 9.99 -9.75 3.70
CA ILE A 50 8.91 -8.91 3.17
C ILE A 50 8.22 -8.08 4.27
N CYS A 51 8.19 -8.57 5.51
CA CYS A 51 7.54 -7.88 6.63
C CYS A 51 8.36 -6.73 7.24
N THR A 52 9.59 -6.50 6.77
CA THR A 52 10.49 -5.45 7.28
C THR A 52 10.74 -4.32 6.27
N VAL A 53 10.11 -4.39 5.11
CA VAL A 53 10.18 -3.37 4.04
C VAL A 53 9.19 -2.26 4.32
#